data_AF-A0A1V5MXG6-F1
#
_entry.id   AF-A0A1V5MXG6-F1
#
_cell.length_a   1.000
_cell.length_b   1.000
_cell.length_c   1.000
_cell.angle_alpha   90.00
_cell.angle_beta   90.00
_cell.angle_gamma   90.00
#
_symmetry.space_group_name_H-M   'P 1'
#
loop_
_entity.id
_entity.type
_entity.pdbx_description
1 polymer ?
#
loop_
_entity_poly.entity_id
_entity_poly.type
_entity_poly.pdbx_seq_one_letter_code
_entity_poly.pdbx_strand_id
1 'polypeptide(L)'
;MVFTIHRYIFRDLLKTFSLASLVLCTVLGLGLMLRPLQQFSVDPIQVPSLIFCTLPITLTMVIPIAALLAATVNYGRLAADNEISACKSSGISLWTLVYPALALSLLVGIATLLLAFHVIPSYTQKFDSILTADAESILYRNIEKQGNLDMLFKGYRIHADNAYPEEHCLTGVVLYKMDDVNSREVEQMYAARRAWIYFRPGPRMNEILLRLQSPIGIVGNSYWELQDTTFSISVPNMWRDDIKFKNLTDLKAIQEDMTLFVPVQEQLDKIHRQLLAEKYSEWCNRQLREKGFLDVLQQEHRLRIHADNCILYGLKKEDKKNQSDRNRTVLLNGENQEPVRVDYYHQKNDTQPERRFVAQKASLFLASEFQNPAAILTLKEVRATYRNQSYEISHQIYPFPDISLPEEVLDASGRLTLQEILDEKEPIPLYQAEPTAYLQKLVAAVRRDCRELQAEIRAEKHCRLAFGVSCVALVLLGVALGIVFRSGHLLTAFGVSFVPAALCLITIVTGQHIAEQNDVNTNSGILFLWSGILAVMVVNAFIYRRLLKQ
;
A
#
# COMPACT_ATOMS: atom_id res chain seq x y z
N MET A 1 44.97 -6.24 35.68
CA MET A 1 44.76 -7.63 35.20
C MET A 1 43.38 -7.82 34.55
N VAL A 2 42.28 -7.47 35.25
CA VAL A 2 40.90 -7.61 34.73
C VAL A 2 40.65 -6.87 33.41
N PHE A 3 41.18 -5.65 33.24
CA PHE A 3 41.05 -4.90 31.98
C PHE A 3 41.71 -5.62 30.79
N THR A 4 42.83 -6.30 31.01
CA THR A 4 43.52 -7.07 29.96
C THR A 4 42.68 -8.27 29.51
N ILE A 5 42.04 -8.97 30.47
CA ILE A 5 41.13 -10.08 30.19
C ILE A 5 39.90 -9.58 29.43
N HIS A 6 39.29 -8.48 29.88
CA HIS A 6 38.13 -7.91 29.20
C HIS A 6 38.46 -7.54 27.75
N ARG A 7 39.60 -6.87 27.53
CA ARG A 7 40.06 -6.51 26.18
C ARG A 7 40.35 -7.73 25.31
N TYR A 8 40.95 -8.77 25.89
CA TYR A 8 41.23 -10.02 25.20
C TYR A 8 39.94 -10.71 24.72
N ILE A 9 39.01 -10.98 25.64
CA ILE A 9 37.73 -11.64 25.34
C ILE A 9 36.90 -10.79 24.36
N PHE A 10 36.80 -9.47 24.60
CA PHE A 10 36.04 -8.57 23.73
C PHE A 10 36.60 -8.53 22.30
N ARG A 11 37.93 -8.46 22.14
CA ARG A 11 38.56 -8.42 20.82
C ARG A 11 38.31 -9.71 20.06
N ASP A 12 38.40 -10.85 20.73
CA ASP A 12 38.16 -12.13 20.07
C ASP A 12 36.67 -12.29 19.74
N LEU A 13 35.77 -11.85 20.62
CA LEU A 13 34.32 -11.84 20.36
C LEU A 13 33.97 -11.00 19.13
N LEU A 14 34.50 -9.76 19.07
CA LEU A 14 34.25 -8.85 17.96
C LEU A 14 34.77 -9.41 16.64
N LYS A 15 35.94 -10.06 16.63
CA LYS A 15 36.48 -10.71 15.43
C LYS A 15 35.60 -11.85 14.94
N THR A 16 35.21 -12.76 15.84
CA THR A 16 34.34 -13.89 15.48
C THR A 16 32.96 -13.40 15.02
N PHE A 17 32.41 -12.39 15.70
CA PHE A 17 31.15 -11.76 15.31
C PHE A 17 31.19 -11.14 13.92
N SER A 18 32.20 -10.30 13.62
CA SER A 18 32.32 -9.66 12.32
C SER A 18 32.48 -10.68 11.18
N LEU A 19 33.24 -11.76 11.41
CA LEU A 19 33.40 -12.83 10.42
C LEU A 19 32.10 -13.63 10.23
N ALA A 20 31.42 -13.99 11.32
CA ALA A 20 30.14 -14.69 11.26
C ALA A 20 29.06 -13.86 10.58
N SER A 21 28.97 -12.56 10.91
CA SER A 21 28.03 -11.62 10.30
C SER A 21 28.29 -11.46 8.81
N LEU A 22 29.56 -11.36 8.39
CA LEU A 22 29.92 -11.27 6.97
C LEU A 22 29.47 -12.52 6.21
N VAL A 23 29.80 -13.71 6.71
CA VAL A 23 29.46 -14.99 6.05
C VAL A 23 27.94 -15.20 5.99
N LEU A 24 27.22 -14.96 7.08
CA LEU A 24 25.77 -15.13 7.09
C LEU A 24 25.08 -14.08 6.22
N CYS A 25 25.58 -12.84 6.19
CA CYS A 25 25.03 -11.78 5.35
C CYS A 25 25.22 -12.06 3.86
N THR A 26 26.36 -12.62 3.44
CA THR A 26 26.57 -12.99 2.03
C THR A 26 25.66 -14.14 1.62
N VAL A 27 25.56 -15.20 2.43
CA VAL A 27 24.69 -16.35 2.15
C VAL A 27 23.22 -15.93 2.07
N LEU A 28 22.73 -15.18 3.07
CA LEU A 28 21.32 -14.76 3.11
C LEU A 28 21.01 -13.69 2.05
N GLY A 29 21.93 -12.75 1.81
CA GLY A 29 21.79 -11.71 0.80
C GLY A 29 21.64 -12.28 -0.62
N LEU A 30 22.45 -13.28 -0.98
CA LEU A 30 22.31 -13.97 -2.26
C LEU A 30 20.94 -14.67 -2.38
N GLY A 31 20.45 -15.28 -1.29
CA GLY A 31 19.15 -15.94 -1.26
C GLY A 31 17.98 -14.99 -1.53
N LEU A 32 18.00 -13.78 -0.95
CA LEU A 32 16.93 -12.79 -1.15
C LEU A 32 16.96 -12.14 -2.54
N MET A 33 18.14 -12.05 -3.18
CA MET A 33 18.29 -11.50 -4.53
C MET A 33 17.72 -12.39 -5.64
N LEU A 34 17.51 -13.68 -5.39
CA LEU A 34 16.96 -14.60 -6.39
C LEU A 34 15.60 -14.15 -6.93
N ARG A 35 14.70 -13.66 -6.04
CA ARG A 35 13.35 -13.25 -6.46
C ARG A 35 13.34 -11.96 -7.29
N PRO A 36 13.97 -10.85 -6.87
CA PRO A 36 14.03 -9.63 -7.69
C PRO A 36 14.74 -9.85 -9.04
N LEU A 37 15.80 -10.67 -9.08
CA LEU A 37 16.51 -10.98 -10.33
C LEU A 37 15.63 -11.72 -11.33
N GLN A 38 14.80 -12.66 -10.86
CA GLN A 38 13.86 -13.39 -11.71
C GLN A 38 12.69 -12.52 -12.19
N GLN A 39 12.24 -11.58 -11.36
CA GLN A 39 11.03 -10.79 -11.63
C GLN A 39 11.28 -9.53 -12.46
N PHE A 40 12.40 -8.82 -12.23
CA PHE A 40 12.63 -7.49 -12.82
C PHE A 40 13.61 -7.47 -13.98
N SER A 41 14.16 -8.62 -14.43
CA SER A 41 15.13 -8.69 -15.54
C SER A 41 16.23 -7.62 -15.44
N VAL A 42 16.79 -7.47 -14.24
CA VAL A 42 17.74 -6.41 -13.86
C VAL A 42 19.06 -6.62 -14.60
N ASP A 43 19.66 -5.54 -15.10
CA ASP A 43 20.98 -5.62 -15.75
C ASP A 43 22.07 -6.05 -14.74
N PRO A 44 23.06 -6.88 -15.14
CA PRO A 44 24.15 -7.29 -14.26
C PRO A 44 24.89 -6.13 -13.57
N ILE A 45 24.91 -4.96 -14.21
CA ILE A 45 25.55 -3.74 -13.71
C ILE A 45 24.77 -3.11 -12.54
N GLN A 46 23.45 -3.31 -12.47
CA GLN A 46 22.59 -2.77 -11.41
C GLN A 46 22.55 -3.68 -10.16
N VAL A 47 22.99 -4.94 -10.29
CA VAL A 47 22.97 -5.94 -9.20
C VAL A 47 23.74 -5.50 -7.95
N PRO A 48 24.95 -4.91 -8.01
CA PRO A 48 25.65 -4.44 -6.82
C PRO A 48 24.90 -3.34 -6.07
N SER A 49 24.22 -2.44 -6.79
CA SER A 49 23.39 -1.38 -6.21
C SER A 49 22.20 -1.97 -5.45
N LEU A 50 21.55 -2.96 -6.05
CA LEU A 50 20.43 -3.68 -5.44
C LEU A 50 20.83 -4.49 -4.20
N ILE A 51 22.00 -5.14 -4.23
CA ILE A 51 22.59 -5.82 -3.07
C ILE A 51 22.84 -4.81 -1.95
N PHE A 52 23.42 -3.66 -2.25
CA PHE A 52 23.71 -2.64 -1.25
C PHE A 52 22.42 -2.07 -0.62
N CYS A 53 21.33 -2.02 -1.38
CA CYS A 53 20.03 -1.59 -0.87
C CYS A 53 19.39 -2.61 0.09
N THR A 54 19.54 -3.91 -0.18
CA THR A 54 18.95 -4.97 0.66
C THR A 54 19.82 -5.38 1.85
N LEU A 55 21.07 -4.92 1.87
CA LEU A 55 22.06 -5.19 2.92
C LEU A 55 21.58 -4.79 4.34
N PRO A 56 20.95 -3.62 4.59
CA PRO A 56 20.46 -3.27 5.92
C PRO A 56 19.38 -4.22 6.44
N ILE A 57 18.53 -4.73 5.53
CA ILE A 57 17.44 -5.65 5.86
C ILE A 57 18.03 -7.01 6.25
N THR A 58 18.97 -7.55 5.47
CA THR A 58 19.63 -8.83 5.77
C THR A 58 20.45 -8.74 7.06
N LEU A 59 21.17 -7.64 7.28
CA LEU A 59 21.95 -7.42 8.51
C LEU A 59 21.08 -7.50 9.76
N THR A 60 19.89 -6.90 9.75
CA THR A 60 19.00 -6.88 10.92
C THR A 60 18.62 -8.30 11.37
N MET A 61 18.47 -9.24 10.43
CA MET A 61 18.18 -10.65 10.72
C MET A 61 19.43 -11.45 11.11
N VAL A 62 20.58 -11.15 10.50
CA VAL A 62 21.83 -11.90 10.68
C VAL A 62 22.53 -11.55 11.99
N ILE A 63 22.46 -10.29 12.42
CA ILE A 63 23.20 -9.76 13.56
C ILE A 63 22.97 -10.56 14.86
N PRO A 64 21.72 -10.86 15.30
CA PRO A 64 21.50 -11.60 16.54
C PRO A 64 22.06 -13.02 16.51
N ILE A 65 21.96 -13.69 15.35
CA ILE A 65 22.44 -15.07 15.13
C ILE A 65 23.97 -15.09 15.10
N ALA A 66 24.59 -14.12 14.42
CA ALA A 66 26.05 -13.98 14.38
C ALA A 66 26.64 -13.71 15.78
N ALA A 67 25.97 -12.88 16.58
CA ALA A 67 26.40 -12.58 17.94
C ALA A 67 26.28 -13.79 18.88
N LEU A 68 25.20 -14.56 18.76
CA LEU A 68 25.02 -15.84 19.45
C LEU A 68 26.15 -16.84 19.10
N LEU A 69 26.45 -16.99 17.80
CA LEU A 69 27.51 -17.88 17.31
C LEU A 69 28.87 -17.46 17.88
N ALA A 70 29.20 -16.17 17.79
CA ALA A 70 30.45 -15.63 18.29
C ALA A 70 30.63 -15.86 19.81
N ALA A 71 29.57 -15.64 20.59
CA ALA A 71 29.58 -15.91 22.03
C ALA A 71 29.76 -17.40 22.33
N THR A 72 29.01 -18.27 21.65
CA THR A 72 29.08 -19.73 21.85
C THR A 72 30.46 -20.28 21.54
N VAL A 73 31.05 -19.90 20.40
CA VAL A 73 32.35 -20.39 19.96
C VAL A 73 33.48 -19.89 20.86
N ASN A 74 33.48 -18.60 21.19
CA ASN A 74 34.59 -18.04 21.97
C ASN A 74 34.57 -18.52 23.41
N TYR A 75 33.42 -18.53 24.09
CA TYR A 75 33.35 -19.04 25.45
C TYR A 75 33.50 -20.57 25.51
N GLY A 76 33.10 -21.28 24.46
CA GLY A 76 33.39 -22.71 24.31
C GLY A 76 34.89 -23.01 24.23
N ARG A 77 35.64 -22.19 23.48
CA ARG A 77 37.11 -22.28 23.43
C ARG A 77 37.78 -21.92 24.76
N LEU A 78 37.37 -20.81 25.39
CA LEU A 78 37.90 -20.43 26.71
C LEU A 78 37.62 -21.51 27.79
N ALA A 79 36.47 -22.19 27.71
CA ALA A 79 36.13 -23.29 28.61
C ALA A 79 36.93 -24.57 28.31
N ALA A 80 37.18 -24.83 27.03
CA ALA A 80 37.98 -25.96 26.55
C ALA A 80 39.45 -25.87 26.96
N ASP A 81 40.03 -24.69 26.76
CA ASP A 81 41.43 -24.40 27.04
C ASP A 81 41.66 -24.17 28.56
N ASN A 82 40.65 -24.45 29.39
CA ASN A 82 40.62 -24.28 30.84
C ASN A 82 40.91 -22.84 31.33
N GLU A 83 40.83 -21.84 30.45
CA GLU A 83 41.07 -20.43 30.80
C GLU A 83 40.02 -19.92 31.79
N ILE A 84 38.76 -20.33 31.64
CA ILE A 84 37.67 -19.96 32.55
C ILE A 84 37.91 -20.56 33.95
N SER A 85 38.33 -21.81 34.01
CA SER A 85 38.65 -22.51 35.27
C SER A 85 39.85 -21.85 35.96
N ALA A 86 40.90 -21.50 35.21
CA ALA A 86 42.07 -20.80 35.74
C ALA A 86 41.71 -19.40 36.30
N CYS A 87 40.85 -18.65 35.60
CA CYS A 87 40.35 -17.36 36.09
C CYS A 87 39.54 -17.52 37.39
N LYS A 88 38.64 -18.51 37.45
CA LYS A 88 37.86 -18.81 38.67
C LYS A 88 38.78 -19.14 39.85
N SER A 89 39.80 -19.99 39.65
CA SER A 89 40.78 -20.34 40.70
C SER A 89 41.61 -19.13 41.17
N SER A 90 41.75 -18.10 40.33
CA SER A 90 42.43 -16.85 40.66
C SER A 90 41.52 -15.83 41.37
N GLY A 91 40.31 -16.24 41.78
CA GLY A 91 39.32 -15.38 42.46
C GLY A 91 38.52 -14.46 41.53
N ILE A 92 38.59 -14.65 40.20
CA ILE A 92 37.82 -13.84 39.24
C ILE A 92 36.41 -14.43 39.13
N SER A 93 35.40 -13.59 39.41
CA SER A 93 34.00 -14.01 39.34
C SER A 93 33.55 -14.32 37.91
N LEU A 94 32.57 -15.23 37.76
CA LEU A 94 31.98 -15.55 36.46
C LEU A 94 31.35 -14.31 35.79
N TRP A 95 30.72 -13.42 36.56
CA TRP A 95 30.12 -12.20 36.04
C TRP A 95 31.14 -11.24 35.43
N THR A 96 32.36 -11.20 35.97
CA THR A 96 33.48 -10.47 35.37
C THR A 96 33.84 -11.02 33.99
N LEU A 97 33.80 -12.34 33.81
CA LEU A 97 34.06 -12.98 32.52
C LEU A 97 32.92 -12.79 31.52
N VAL A 98 31.68 -12.61 31.96
CA VAL A 98 30.50 -12.38 31.11
C VAL A 98 30.40 -10.93 30.62
N TYR A 99 30.96 -9.97 31.38
CA TYR A 99 30.88 -8.54 31.07
C TYR A 99 31.30 -8.15 29.63
N PRO A 100 32.39 -8.68 29.05
CA PRO A 100 32.76 -8.39 27.66
C PRO A 100 31.70 -8.81 26.64
N ALA A 101 31.02 -9.94 26.87
CA ALA A 101 29.91 -10.39 26.02
C ALA A 101 28.67 -9.51 26.19
N LEU A 102 28.36 -9.07 27.41
CA LEU A 102 27.29 -8.10 27.65
C LEU A 102 27.55 -6.78 26.92
N ALA A 103 28.79 -6.28 26.98
CA ALA A 103 29.20 -5.08 26.25
C ALA A 103 29.03 -5.24 24.73
N LEU A 104 29.43 -6.40 24.17
CA LEU A 104 29.18 -6.72 22.76
C LEU A 104 27.68 -6.77 22.46
N SER A 105 26.88 -7.43 23.29
CA SER A 105 25.44 -7.59 23.06
C SER A 105 24.69 -6.26 23.09
N LEU A 106 25.11 -5.33 23.95
CA LEU A 106 24.54 -3.99 24.00
C LEU A 106 24.93 -3.18 22.76
N LEU A 107 26.21 -3.23 22.36
CA LEU A 107 26.69 -2.59 21.13
C LEU A 107 25.91 -3.09 19.92
N VAL A 108 25.74 -4.40 19.82
CA VAL A 108 25.05 -5.06 18.71
C VAL A 108 23.54 -4.79 18.75
N GLY A 109 22.91 -4.78 19.93
CA GLY A 109 21.52 -4.39 20.10
C GLY A 109 21.26 -2.96 19.67
N ILE A 110 22.12 -2.01 20.07
CA ILE A 110 22.06 -0.61 19.62
C ILE A 110 22.23 -0.52 18.11
N ALA A 111 23.22 -1.23 17.53
CA ALA A 111 23.42 -1.27 16.08
C ALA A 111 22.18 -1.80 15.34
N THR A 112 21.52 -2.83 15.88
CA THR A 112 20.27 -3.40 15.34
C THR A 112 19.13 -2.37 15.36
N LEU A 113 18.98 -1.63 16.47
CA LEU A 113 17.98 -0.58 16.58
C LEU A 113 18.25 0.59 15.63
N LEU A 114 19.52 1.01 15.49
CA LEU A 114 19.91 2.05 14.55
C LEU A 114 19.62 1.63 13.10
N LEU A 115 19.91 0.38 12.75
CA LEU A 115 19.56 -0.19 11.45
C LEU A 115 18.05 -0.13 11.22
N ALA A 116 17.26 -0.61 12.18
CA ALA A 116 15.81 -0.70 12.07
C ALA A 116 15.08 0.66 12.07
N PHE A 117 15.54 1.64 12.84
CA PHE A 117 14.85 2.93 12.97
C PHE A 117 15.35 4.03 12.02
N HIS A 118 16.58 3.95 11.53
CA HIS A 118 17.18 5.04 10.73
C HIS A 118 17.73 4.55 9.38
N VAL A 119 18.45 3.43 9.36
CA VAL A 119 19.13 2.97 8.13
C VAL A 119 18.13 2.39 7.13
N ILE A 120 17.30 1.43 7.55
CA ILE A 120 16.32 0.81 6.65
C ILE A 120 15.42 1.86 5.97
N PRO A 121 14.77 2.78 6.70
CA PRO A 121 13.91 3.79 6.06
C PRO A 121 14.66 4.74 5.12
N SER A 122 15.90 5.11 5.46
CA SER A 122 16.70 5.99 4.61
C SER A 122 17.11 5.31 3.30
N TYR A 123 17.38 4.01 3.34
CA TYR A 123 17.77 3.23 2.18
C TYR A 123 16.59 2.93 1.26
N THR A 124 15.40 2.68 1.81
CA THR A 124 14.18 2.45 1.03
C THR A 124 13.72 3.71 0.31
N GLN A 125 13.78 4.89 0.96
CA GLN A 125 13.49 6.16 0.29
C GLN A 125 14.41 6.44 -0.90
N LYS A 126 15.71 6.13 -0.77
CA LYS A 126 16.67 6.24 -1.87
C LYS A 126 16.41 5.21 -2.97
N PHE A 127 16.04 4.01 -2.58
CA PHE A 127 15.72 2.94 -3.53
C PHE A 127 14.50 3.27 -4.38
N ASP A 128 13.43 3.83 -3.78
CA ASP A 128 12.28 4.31 -4.53
C ASP A 128 12.70 5.36 -5.57
N SER A 129 13.58 6.30 -5.21
CA SER A 129 14.05 7.31 -6.17
C SER A 129 14.83 6.72 -7.35
N ILE A 130 15.64 5.68 -7.11
CA ILE A 130 16.38 4.95 -8.15
C ILE A 130 15.41 4.17 -9.03
N LEU A 131 14.47 3.43 -8.41
CA LEU A 131 13.46 2.69 -9.14
C LEU A 131 12.55 3.60 -9.96
N THR A 132 12.21 4.80 -9.49
CA THR A 132 11.37 5.75 -10.24
C THR A 132 12.14 6.41 -11.39
N ALA A 133 13.45 6.65 -11.22
CA ALA A 133 14.31 7.15 -12.27
C ALA A 133 14.52 6.10 -13.37
N ASP A 134 14.68 4.84 -12.97
CA ASP A 134 14.80 3.71 -13.90
C ASP A 134 13.44 3.13 -14.30
N ALA A 135 12.33 3.57 -13.70
CA ALA A 135 11.00 2.98 -13.89
C ALA A 135 10.60 3.03 -15.34
N GLU A 136 10.87 4.15 -16.02
CA GLU A 136 10.64 4.33 -17.44
C GLU A 136 11.37 3.27 -18.28
N SER A 137 12.65 3.04 -17.99
CA SER A 137 13.46 2.04 -18.68
C SER A 137 13.01 0.61 -18.38
N ILE A 138 12.58 0.33 -17.15
CA ILE A 138 12.00 -0.95 -16.73
C ILE A 138 10.67 -1.18 -17.43
N LEU A 139 9.86 -0.13 -17.60
CA LEU A 139 8.54 -0.16 -18.23
C LEU A 139 8.65 -0.53 -19.70
N TYR A 140 9.48 0.20 -20.46
CA TYR A 140 9.69 -0.09 -21.88
C TYR A 140 10.30 -1.47 -22.09
N ARG A 141 11.23 -1.89 -21.24
CA ARG A 141 11.87 -3.21 -21.30
C ARG A 141 10.90 -4.35 -21.02
N ASN A 142 9.98 -4.18 -20.07
CA ASN A 142 8.95 -5.17 -19.79
C ASN A 142 7.96 -5.30 -20.95
N ILE A 143 7.59 -4.19 -21.60
CA ILE A 143 6.78 -4.22 -22.83
C ILE A 143 7.51 -4.97 -23.93
N GLU A 144 8.79 -4.67 -24.16
CA GLU A 144 9.60 -5.30 -25.21
C GLU A 144 9.77 -6.81 -24.99
N LYS A 145 9.88 -7.28 -23.73
CA LYS A 145 10.09 -8.69 -23.41
C LYS A 145 8.80 -9.51 -23.24
N GLN A 146 7.73 -8.92 -22.72
CA GLN A 146 6.53 -9.66 -22.29
C GLN A 146 5.24 -9.20 -22.98
N GLY A 147 5.25 -8.08 -23.71
CA GLY A 147 4.07 -7.49 -24.39
C GLY A 147 2.99 -6.93 -23.46
N ASN A 148 3.08 -7.17 -22.14
CA ASN A 148 2.05 -6.81 -21.19
C ASN A 148 2.60 -6.23 -19.88
N LEU A 149 1.95 -5.19 -19.37
CA LEU A 149 2.07 -4.66 -18.01
C LEU A 149 0.88 -5.09 -17.16
N ASP A 150 0.99 -6.29 -16.58
CA ASP A 150 -0.04 -6.82 -15.67
C ASP A 150 0.13 -6.38 -14.21
N MET A 151 1.33 -5.98 -13.77
CA MET A 151 1.67 -5.93 -12.33
C MET A 151 2.01 -4.56 -11.75
N LEU A 152 2.23 -3.51 -12.56
CA LEU A 152 2.70 -2.22 -12.04
C LEU A 152 1.59 -1.27 -11.59
N PHE A 153 0.34 -1.49 -12.02
CA PHE A 153 -0.77 -0.55 -11.77
C PHE A 153 -1.96 -1.24 -11.12
N LYS A 154 -2.42 -0.73 -9.97
CA LYS A 154 -3.70 -1.14 -9.38
C LYS A 154 -4.83 -0.61 -10.27
N GLY A 155 -5.70 -1.49 -10.75
CA GLY A 155 -6.89 -1.11 -11.52
C GLY A 155 -6.69 -0.91 -13.02
N TYR A 156 -5.46 -0.92 -13.53
CA TYR A 156 -5.19 -0.81 -14.97
C TYR A 156 -4.21 -1.87 -15.45
N ARG A 157 -4.39 -2.37 -16.68
CA ARG A 157 -3.40 -3.19 -17.40
C ARG A 157 -3.13 -2.57 -18.75
N ILE A 158 -1.85 -2.50 -19.11
CA ILE A 158 -1.43 -1.89 -20.38
C ILE A 158 -0.77 -2.97 -21.22
N HIS A 159 -1.36 -3.28 -22.36
CA HIS A 159 -0.74 -4.11 -23.38
C HIS A 159 -0.23 -3.21 -24.50
N ALA A 160 0.95 -3.50 -25.03
CA ALA A 160 1.49 -2.79 -26.18
C ALA A 160 2.32 -3.73 -27.05
N ASP A 161 2.18 -3.62 -28.37
CA ASP A 161 2.88 -4.49 -29.32
C ASP A 161 4.37 -4.12 -29.42
N ASN A 162 4.69 -2.81 -29.44
CA ASN A 162 6.07 -2.33 -29.46
C ASN A 162 6.24 -1.07 -28.61
N ALA A 163 7.43 -0.91 -28.04
CA ALA A 163 7.87 0.25 -27.28
C ALA A 163 9.07 0.94 -27.97
N TYR A 164 9.00 2.26 -28.11
CA TYR A 164 10.07 3.11 -28.63
C TYR A 164 10.51 4.11 -27.55
N PRO A 165 11.54 3.78 -26.74
CA PRO A 165 11.95 4.59 -25.59
C PRO A 165 12.38 6.01 -25.98
N GLU A 166 13.09 6.19 -27.10
CA GLU A 166 13.60 7.50 -27.51
C GLU A 166 12.49 8.50 -27.91
N GLU A 167 11.36 7.99 -28.37
CA GLU A 167 10.20 8.80 -28.76
C GLU A 167 9.13 8.87 -27.67
N HIS A 168 9.36 8.22 -26.52
CA HIS A 168 8.38 7.99 -25.45
C HIS A 168 7.05 7.42 -25.98
N CYS A 169 7.13 6.55 -26.99
CA CYS A 169 5.99 6.15 -27.82
C CYS A 169 5.77 4.63 -27.76
N LEU A 170 4.51 4.23 -27.61
CA LEU A 170 4.05 2.86 -27.69
C LEU A 170 3.15 2.68 -28.91
N THR A 171 3.21 1.52 -29.55
CA THR A 171 2.31 1.17 -30.67
C THR A 171 1.48 -0.07 -30.38
N GLY A 172 0.26 -0.11 -30.91
CA GLY A 172 -0.67 -1.22 -30.69
C GLY A 172 -1.08 -1.34 -29.23
N VAL A 173 -1.54 -0.24 -28.64
CA VAL A 173 -1.78 -0.14 -27.19
C VAL A 173 -3.21 -0.49 -26.85
N VAL A 174 -3.41 -1.36 -25.85
CA VAL A 174 -4.70 -1.64 -25.24
C VAL A 174 -4.61 -1.40 -23.74
N LEU A 175 -5.38 -0.44 -23.25
CA LEU A 175 -5.54 -0.13 -21.83
C LEU A 175 -6.81 -0.81 -21.32
N TYR A 176 -6.66 -1.73 -20.37
CA TYR A 176 -7.76 -2.35 -19.64
C TYR A 176 -7.95 -1.64 -18.31
N LYS A 177 -9.16 -1.15 -18.04
CA LYS A 177 -9.59 -0.71 -16.70
C LYS A 177 -10.25 -1.90 -16.01
N MET A 178 -9.70 -2.34 -14.89
CA MET A 178 -10.14 -3.52 -14.12
C MET A 178 -11.06 -3.09 -12.98
N ASP A 179 -11.97 -3.97 -12.56
CA ASP A 179 -12.83 -3.72 -11.38
C ASP A 179 -11.98 -3.70 -10.08
N ASP A 180 -12.21 -2.67 -9.26
CA ASP A 180 -11.60 -2.46 -7.93
C ASP A 180 -11.87 -3.63 -6.96
N VAL A 181 -13.02 -4.32 -7.10
CA VAL A 181 -13.46 -5.39 -6.19
C VAL A 181 -13.05 -6.78 -6.69
N ASN A 182 -13.02 -6.98 -8.00
CA ASN A 182 -12.68 -8.26 -8.63
C ASN A 182 -11.68 -8.02 -9.76
N SER A 183 -10.38 -8.05 -9.43
CA SER A 183 -9.25 -7.73 -10.33
C SER A 183 -9.07 -8.68 -11.53
N ARG A 184 -10.05 -9.55 -11.80
CA ARG A 184 -10.14 -10.44 -12.97
C ARG A 184 -11.16 -9.97 -14.01
N GLU A 185 -12.09 -9.08 -13.66
CA GLU A 185 -13.08 -8.55 -14.60
C GLU A 185 -12.63 -7.21 -15.18
N VAL A 186 -12.76 -7.08 -16.50
CA VAL A 186 -12.48 -5.84 -17.22
C VAL A 186 -13.74 -4.99 -17.25
N GLU A 187 -13.66 -3.79 -16.67
CA GLU A 187 -14.75 -2.81 -16.66
C GLU A 187 -14.84 -2.11 -18.02
N GLN A 188 -13.70 -1.65 -18.55
CA GLN A 188 -13.60 -0.91 -19.81
C GLN A 188 -12.27 -1.21 -20.51
N MET A 189 -12.26 -1.14 -21.85
CA MET A 189 -11.04 -1.25 -22.65
C MET A 189 -10.89 -0.01 -23.53
N TYR A 190 -9.66 0.46 -23.72
CA TYR A 190 -9.32 1.53 -24.66
C TYR A 190 -8.21 1.03 -25.58
N ALA A 191 -8.47 0.99 -26.89
CA ALA A 191 -7.50 0.59 -27.89
C ALA A 191 -7.04 1.81 -28.70
N ALA A 192 -5.73 1.96 -28.88
CA ALA A 192 -5.14 3.03 -29.68
C ALA A 192 -3.95 2.53 -30.51
N ARG A 193 -3.77 3.11 -31.69
CA ARG A 193 -2.64 2.76 -32.56
C ARG A 193 -1.30 3.26 -32.00
N ARG A 194 -1.33 4.43 -31.36
CA ARG A 194 -0.17 5.10 -30.74
C ARG A 194 -0.55 5.65 -29.38
N ALA A 195 0.37 5.53 -28.42
CA ALA A 195 0.27 6.17 -27.12
C ALA A 195 1.60 6.80 -26.71
N TRP A 196 1.56 7.94 -26.05
CA TRP A 196 2.73 8.54 -25.41
C TRP A 196 2.66 8.36 -23.91
N ILE A 197 3.80 8.05 -23.30
CA ILE A 197 3.93 7.90 -21.85
C ILE A 197 4.76 9.06 -21.32
N TYR A 198 4.22 9.76 -20.32
CA TYR A 198 4.97 10.76 -19.56
C TYR A 198 4.90 10.46 -18.07
N PHE A 199 6.05 10.39 -17.42
CA PHE A 199 6.11 10.26 -15.97
C PHE A 199 6.05 11.63 -15.34
N ARG A 200 5.05 11.85 -14.49
CA ARG A 200 4.94 13.04 -13.65
C ARG A 200 5.23 12.63 -12.20
N PRO A 201 6.45 12.89 -11.69
CA PRO A 201 6.73 12.69 -10.28
C PRO A 201 5.90 13.70 -9.48
N GLY A 202 4.99 13.20 -8.65
CA GLY A 202 4.19 14.02 -7.74
C GLY A 202 4.77 14.01 -6.32
N PRO A 203 4.44 15.00 -5.48
CA PRO A 203 4.93 15.05 -4.10
C PRO A 203 4.39 13.91 -3.22
N ARG A 204 3.26 13.29 -3.61
CA ARG A 204 2.60 12.20 -2.86
C ARG A 204 2.63 10.86 -3.60
N MET A 205 2.39 10.89 -4.91
CA MET A 205 2.36 9.71 -5.76
C MET A 205 2.97 10.03 -7.11
N ASN A 206 3.61 9.03 -7.73
CA ASN A 206 4.07 9.16 -9.10
C ASN A 206 2.90 8.84 -10.03
N GLU A 207 2.68 9.68 -11.03
CA GLU A 207 1.63 9.49 -12.02
C GLU A 207 2.25 9.21 -13.38
N ILE A 208 1.63 8.31 -14.12
CA ILE A 208 1.90 8.10 -15.53
C ILE A 208 0.77 8.72 -16.32
N LEU A 209 1.10 9.70 -17.14
CA LEU A 209 0.19 10.27 -18.12
C LEU A 209 0.31 9.46 -19.40
N LEU A 210 -0.70 8.66 -19.68
CA LEU A 210 -0.82 7.90 -20.91
C LEU A 210 -1.72 8.68 -21.88
N ARG A 211 -1.10 9.33 -22.87
CA ARG A 211 -1.83 10.03 -23.93
C ARG A 211 -2.10 9.07 -25.09
N LEU A 212 -3.36 8.68 -25.27
CA LEU A 212 -3.80 7.81 -26.37
C LEU A 212 -4.24 8.67 -27.56
N GLN A 213 -3.74 8.34 -28.75
CA GLN A 213 -4.15 9.02 -29.98
C GLN A 213 -5.45 8.41 -30.51
N SER A 214 -6.52 9.23 -30.54
CA SER A 214 -7.85 8.84 -31.03
C SER A 214 -8.29 7.42 -30.60
N PRO A 215 -8.39 7.14 -29.29
CA PRO A 215 -8.66 5.80 -28.81
C PRO A 215 -10.10 5.37 -29.10
N ILE A 216 -10.28 4.05 -29.27
CA ILE A 216 -11.58 3.39 -29.32
C ILE A 216 -11.86 2.82 -27.93
N GLY A 217 -12.88 3.34 -27.25
CA GLY A 217 -13.39 2.80 -26.00
C GLY A 217 -14.34 1.63 -26.27
N ILE A 218 -14.23 0.56 -25.50
CA ILE A 218 -15.03 -0.66 -25.60
C ILE A 218 -15.56 -1.03 -24.22
N VAL A 219 -16.88 -1.16 -24.09
CA VAL A 219 -17.56 -1.67 -22.88
C VAL A 219 -18.61 -2.69 -23.28
N GLY A 220 -18.42 -3.93 -22.85
CA GLY A 220 -19.25 -5.05 -23.30
C GLY A 220 -19.21 -5.18 -24.82
N ASN A 221 -20.37 -5.07 -25.47
CA ASN A 221 -20.51 -5.12 -26.94
C ASN A 221 -20.61 -3.74 -27.60
N SER A 222 -20.44 -2.65 -26.84
CA SER A 222 -20.52 -1.27 -27.37
C SER A 222 -19.12 -0.68 -27.52
N TYR A 223 -18.93 0.10 -28.59
CA TYR A 223 -17.70 0.84 -28.83
C TYR A 223 -18.02 2.30 -29.16
N TRP A 224 -17.08 3.20 -28.87
CA TRP A 224 -17.15 4.61 -29.24
C TRP A 224 -15.74 5.16 -29.51
N GLU A 225 -15.64 6.14 -30.39
CA GLU A 225 -14.39 6.84 -30.67
C GLU A 225 -14.25 8.05 -29.76
N LEU A 226 -13.08 8.23 -29.16
CA LEU A 226 -12.73 9.43 -28.42
C LEU A 226 -11.72 10.25 -29.22
N GLN A 227 -11.67 11.56 -28.94
CA GLN A 227 -10.53 12.38 -29.34
C GLN A 227 -9.29 12.00 -28.53
N ASP A 228 -8.14 12.59 -28.87
CA ASP A 228 -6.90 12.41 -28.10
C ASP A 228 -7.16 12.59 -26.60
N THR A 229 -7.02 11.50 -25.85
CA THR A 229 -7.39 11.44 -24.43
C THR A 229 -6.16 11.08 -23.62
N THR A 230 -5.92 11.83 -22.54
CA THR A 230 -4.85 11.53 -21.59
C THR A 230 -5.43 10.87 -20.37
N PHE A 231 -4.96 9.68 -20.03
CA PHE A 231 -5.30 8.97 -18.81
C PHE A 231 -4.20 9.20 -17.78
N SER A 232 -4.56 9.65 -16.57
CA SER A 232 -3.62 9.67 -15.46
C SER A 232 -3.72 8.35 -14.69
N ILE A 233 -2.65 7.57 -14.71
CA ILE A 233 -2.54 6.30 -14.02
C ILE A 233 -1.61 6.48 -12.83
N SER A 234 -2.16 6.31 -11.65
CA SER A 234 -1.43 6.33 -10.39
C SER A 234 -0.49 5.13 -10.29
N VAL A 235 0.80 5.39 -10.10
CA VAL A 235 1.80 4.36 -9.80
C VAL A 235 1.90 4.26 -8.28
N PRO A 236 1.47 3.14 -7.67
CA PRO A 236 1.60 2.96 -6.23
C PRO A 236 3.09 2.97 -5.86
N ASN A 237 3.43 3.58 -4.73
CA ASN A 237 4.80 3.51 -4.25
C ASN A 237 4.99 2.15 -3.57
N MET A 238 5.58 1.17 -4.28
CA MET A 238 5.64 -0.23 -3.81
C MET A 238 6.26 -0.42 -2.41
N TRP A 239 7.11 0.50 -1.95
CA TRP A 239 7.77 0.41 -0.63
C TRP A 239 7.45 1.59 0.29
N ARG A 240 7.15 2.77 -0.26
CA ARG A 240 6.81 3.96 0.54
C ARG A 240 5.46 3.85 1.24
N ASP A 241 4.56 3.00 0.76
CA ASP A 241 3.22 2.84 1.32
C ASP A 241 3.14 1.72 2.37
N ASP A 242 4.28 1.19 2.83
CA ASP A 242 4.35 0.19 3.91
C ASP A 242 5.01 0.79 5.16
N ILE A 243 4.39 0.55 6.32
CA ILE A 243 4.79 1.05 7.64
C ILE A 243 6.19 0.56 8.02
N LYS A 244 6.58 -0.63 7.55
CA LYS A 244 7.87 -1.29 7.85
C LYS A 244 9.07 -0.49 7.37
N PHE A 245 8.87 0.43 6.43
CA PHE A 245 9.93 1.25 5.85
C PHE A 245 9.89 2.72 6.30
N LYS A 246 9.07 3.05 7.30
CA LYS A 246 8.98 4.41 7.86
C LYS A 246 9.94 4.64 9.04
N ASN A 247 10.45 5.87 9.15
CA ASN A 247 11.23 6.32 10.30
C ASN A 247 10.35 6.52 11.52
N LEU A 248 10.96 6.61 12.71
CA LEU A 248 10.22 6.85 13.95
C LEU A 248 9.46 8.19 13.95
N THR A 249 10.03 9.22 13.33
CA THR A 249 9.37 10.53 13.15
C THR A 249 8.14 10.42 12.28
N ASP A 250 8.27 9.73 11.14
CA ASP A 250 7.19 9.54 10.18
C ASP A 250 6.06 8.69 10.81
N LEU A 251 6.42 7.64 11.56
CA LEU A 251 5.47 6.81 12.30
C LEU A 251 4.70 7.59 13.37
N LYS A 252 5.33 8.58 14.01
CA LYS A 252 4.65 9.47 14.97
C LYS A 252 3.73 10.45 14.24
N ALA A 253 4.23 11.07 13.17
CA ALA A 253 3.44 11.99 12.35
C ALA A 253 2.20 11.29 11.77
N ILE A 254 2.33 10.07 11.22
CA ILE A 254 1.21 9.27 10.71
C ILE A 254 0.25 8.86 11.83
N GLN A 255 0.77 8.61 13.04
CA GLN A 255 -0.09 8.29 14.19
C GLN A 255 -0.90 9.50 14.68
N GLU A 256 -0.36 10.71 14.55
CA GLU A 256 -1.03 11.98 14.86
C GLU A 256 -2.02 12.39 13.76
N ASP A 257 -1.61 12.25 12.50
CA ASP A 257 -2.43 12.52 11.31
C ASP A 257 -2.28 11.38 10.29
N MET A 258 -3.27 10.49 10.28
CA MET A 258 -3.27 9.33 9.38
C MET A 258 -3.48 9.71 7.91
N THR A 259 -3.93 10.93 7.61
CA THR A 259 -4.08 11.38 6.21
C THR A 259 -2.74 11.52 5.49
N LEU A 260 -1.63 11.58 6.24
CA LEU A 260 -0.27 11.54 5.71
C LEU A 260 0.09 10.17 5.10
N PHE A 261 -0.69 9.12 5.41
CA PHE A 261 -0.49 7.80 4.86
C PHE A 261 -1.34 7.61 3.59
N VAL A 262 -0.67 7.41 2.44
CA VAL A 262 -1.29 7.39 1.11
C VAL A 262 -2.47 6.41 1.02
N PRO A 263 -2.39 5.15 1.51
CA PRO A 263 -3.53 4.23 1.46
C PRO A 263 -4.79 4.73 2.18
N VAL A 264 -4.64 5.44 3.31
CA VAL A 264 -5.78 6.04 4.02
C VAL A 264 -6.36 7.18 3.21
N GLN A 265 -5.50 8.00 2.59
CA GLN A 265 -5.94 9.09 1.72
C GLN A 265 -6.70 8.55 0.49
N GLU A 266 -6.25 7.47 -0.15
CA GLU A 266 -6.97 6.87 -1.28
C GLU A 266 -8.39 6.41 -0.90
N GLN A 267 -8.55 5.83 0.28
CA GLN A 267 -9.87 5.44 0.77
C GLN A 267 -10.73 6.65 1.13
N LEU A 268 -10.12 7.70 1.69
CA LEU A 268 -10.78 8.98 1.93
C LEU A 268 -11.29 9.56 0.61
N ASP A 269 -10.47 9.58 -0.44
CA ASP A 269 -10.85 10.04 -1.78
C ASP A 269 -11.97 9.18 -2.38
N LYS A 270 -12.03 7.87 -2.08
CA LYS A 270 -13.18 7.02 -2.45
C LYS A 270 -14.45 7.43 -1.71
N ILE A 271 -14.37 7.73 -0.42
CA ILE A 271 -15.49 8.24 0.37
C ILE A 271 -15.97 9.59 -0.16
N HIS A 272 -15.07 10.56 -0.40
CA HIS A 272 -15.42 11.87 -0.95
C HIS A 272 -16.10 11.75 -2.30
N ARG A 273 -15.60 10.89 -3.20
CA ARG A 273 -16.23 10.64 -4.50
C ARG A 273 -17.64 10.05 -4.38
N GLN A 274 -17.85 9.12 -3.45
CA GLN A 274 -19.17 8.55 -3.21
C GLN A 274 -20.12 9.56 -2.55
N LEU A 275 -19.63 10.33 -1.59
CA LEU A 275 -20.39 11.38 -0.91
C LEU A 275 -20.84 12.46 -1.90
N LEU A 276 -19.96 12.84 -2.83
CA LEU A 276 -20.28 13.77 -3.91
C LEU A 276 -21.43 13.23 -4.78
N ALA A 277 -21.45 11.93 -5.07
CA ALA A 277 -22.54 11.30 -5.81
C ALA A 277 -23.87 11.29 -5.04
N GLU A 278 -23.84 11.04 -3.73
CA GLU A 278 -25.03 11.12 -2.89
C GLU A 278 -25.59 12.55 -2.83
N LYS A 279 -24.73 13.55 -2.57
CA LYS A 279 -25.15 14.96 -2.53
C LYS A 279 -25.66 15.46 -3.88
N TYR A 280 -25.05 15.03 -4.98
CA TYR A 280 -25.55 15.37 -6.32
C TYR A 280 -26.93 14.76 -6.56
N SER A 281 -27.17 13.52 -6.13
CA SER A 281 -28.48 12.88 -6.24
C SER A 281 -29.55 13.59 -5.38
N GLU A 282 -29.20 14.04 -4.17
CA GLU A 282 -30.10 14.84 -3.33
C GLU A 282 -30.44 16.17 -3.99
N TRP A 283 -29.43 16.88 -4.52
CA TRP A 283 -29.62 18.13 -5.25
C TRP A 283 -30.53 17.94 -6.46
N CYS A 284 -30.32 16.87 -7.25
CA CYS A 284 -31.15 16.55 -8.40
C CYS A 284 -32.61 16.32 -7.98
N ASN A 285 -32.86 15.51 -6.96
CA ASN A 285 -34.21 15.26 -6.45
C ASN A 285 -34.90 16.53 -5.95
N ARG A 286 -34.16 17.42 -5.27
CA ARG A 286 -34.70 18.71 -4.79
C ARG A 286 -35.11 19.61 -5.97
N GLN A 287 -34.26 19.75 -6.98
CA GLN A 287 -34.57 20.56 -8.17
C GLN A 287 -35.74 20.00 -8.98
N LEU A 288 -35.81 18.67 -9.14
CA LEU A 288 -36.93 18.02 -9.83
C LEU A 288 -38.26 18.25 -9.09
N ARG A 289 -38.28 18.15 -7.76
CA ARG A 289 -39.49 18.42 -6.96
C ARG A 289 -39.93 19.89 -6.96
N GLU A 290 -39.00 20.83 -6.96
CA GLU A 290 -39.30 22.26 -6.91
C GLU A 290 -39.67 22.85 -8.28
N LYS A 291 -39.01 22.40 -9.36
CA LYS A 291 -39.10 23.01 -10.70
C LYS A 291 -39.64 22.08 -11.79
N GLY A 292 -39.62 20.76 -11.57
CA GLY A 292 -39.99 19.76 -12.58
C GLY A 292 -38.93 19.54 -13.67
N PHE A 293 -37.74 20.14 -13.55
CA PHE A 293 -36.62 19.97 -14.48
C PHE A 293 -35.27 20.29 -13.81
N LEU A 294 -34.21 19.71 -14.35
CA LEU A 294 -32.82 20.01 -14.03
C LEU A 294 -32.25 20.91 -15.11
N ASP A 295 -31.77 22.10 -14.74
CA ASP A 295 -30.95 22.93 -15.62
C ASP A 295 -29.48 22.66 -15.31
N VAL A 296 -28.74 22.16 -16.29
CA VAL A 296 -27.31 21.88 -16.16
C VAL A 296 -26.53 22.45 -17.33
N LEU A 297 -25.29 22.87 -17.07
CA LEU A 297 -24.42 23.49 -18.07
C LEU A 297 -23.39 22.48 -18.55
N GLN A 298 -23.24 22.40 -19.87
CA GLN A 298 -22.19 21.66 -20.56
C GLN A 298 -21.34 22.68 -21.33
N GLN A 299 -20.20 23.09 -20.75
CA GLN A 299 -19.37 24.18 -21.28
C GLN A 299 -20.19 25.49 -21.48
N GLU A 300 -20.46 25.90 -22.73
CA GLU A 300 -21.28 27.08 -23.06
C GLU A 300 -22.77 26.76 -23.32
N HIS A 301 -23.13 25.48 -23.37
CA HIS A 301 -24.46 24.99 -23.71
C HIS A 301 -25.31 24.70 -22.46
N ARG A 302 -26.62 24.87 -22.58
CA ARG A 302 -27.58 24.58 -21.51
C ARG A 302 -28.40 23.34 -21.86
N LEU A 303 -28.42 22.39 -20.93
CA LEU A 303 -29.24 21.19 -20.98
C LEU A 303 -30.36 21.31 -19.96
N ARG A 304 -31.60 21.18 -20.42
CA ARG A 304 -32.77 21.07 -19.53
C ARG A 304 -33.31 19.65 -19.56
N ILE A 305 -33.21 18.96 -18.44
CA ILE A 305 -33.63 17.57 -18.30
C ILE A 305 -34.94 17.52 -17.53
N HIS A 306 -35.99 17.03 -18.17
CA HIS A 306 -37.30 16.80 -17.59
C HIS A 306 -37.41 15.35 -17.13
N ALA A 307 -37.55 15.16 -15.82
CA ALA A 307 -37.72 13.88 -15.15
C ALA A 307 -38.63 14.10 -13.92
N ASP A 308 -39.20 13.03 -13.37
CA ASP A 308 -40.05 13.11 -12.18
C ASP A 308 -39.21 12.96 -10.91
N ASN A 309 -38.37 11.92 -10.87
CA ASN A 309 -37.46 11.68 -9.75
C ASN A 309 -36.12 11.12 -10.23
N CYS A 310 -35.16 11.12 -9.31
CA CYS A 310 -33.90 10.44 -9.50
C CYS A 310 -33.60 9.49 -8.34
N ILE A 311 -32.98 8.36 -8.66
CA ILE A 311 -32.58 7.35 -7.69
C ILE A 311 -31.10 7.08 -7.90
N LEU A 312 -30.29 7.28 -6.86
CA LEU A 312 -28.91 6.82 -6.89
C LEU A 312 -28.93 5.29 -6.98
N TYR A 313 -28.21 4.74 -7.94
CA TYR A 313 -28.18 3.31 -8.16
C TYR A 313 -27.53 2.62 -6.95
N GLY A 314 -28.35 1.98 -6.12
CA GLY A 314 -27.93 1.16 -4.99
C GLY A 314 -27.83 -0.31 -5.39
N LEU A 315 -26.77 -1.00 -4.97
CA LEU A 315 -26.61 -2.44 -5.17
C LEU A 315 -27.80 -3.21 -4.56
N LYS A 316 -28.63 -3.85 -5.40
CA LYS A 316 -29.42 -5.00 -4.95
C LYS A 316 -28.46 -6.17 -4.73
N LYS A 317 -28.67 -6.97 -3.68
CA LYS A 317 -27.82 -8.10 -3.24
C LYS A 317 -27.43 -9.09 -4.36
N GLU A 318 -28.14 -9.13 -5.47
CA GLU A 318 -27.97 -10.08 -6.57
C GLU A 318 -27.09 -9.58 -7.74
N ASP A 319 -26.87 -8.27 -7.89
CA ASP A 319 -26.08 -7.72 -9.00
C ASP A 319 -24.59 -7.58 -8.62
N LYS A 320 -23.84 -8.68 -8.80
CA LYS A 320 -22.37 -8.73 -8.56
C LYS A 320 -21.51 -8.20 -9.71
N LYS A 321 -22.08 -7.83 -10.85
CA LYS A 321 -21.34 -7.41 -12.06
C LYS A 321 -21.29 -5.88 -12.19
N ASN A 322 -20.08 -5.32 -12.29
CA ASN A 322 -19.75 -3.89 -12.43
C ASN A 322 -20.19 -3.01 -11.23
N GLN A 323 -19.52 -3.13 -10.08
CA GLN A 323 -19.95 -2.46 -8.84
C GLN A 323 -19.46 -1.00 -8.68
N SER A 324 -18.31 -0.62 -9.26
CA SER A 324 -17.65 0.68 -8.97
C SER A 324 -18.32 1.89 -9.65
N ASP A 325 -18.65 1.79 -10.94
CA ASP A 325 -19.26 2.88 -11.70
C ASP A 325 -20.77 2.99 -11.46
N ARG A 326 -21.43 1.88 -11.14
CA ARG A 326 -22.88 1.88 -10.87
C ARG A 326 -23.23 2.67 -9.62
N ASN A 327 -22.47 2.56 -8.53
CA ASN A 327 -22.78 3.25 -7.27
C ASN A 327 -22.70 4.79 -7.35
N ARG A 328 -22.09 5.31 -8.42
CA ARG A 328 -21.96 6.74 -8.74
C ARG A 328 -22.88 7.17 -9.90
N THR A 329 -23.80 6.29 -10.29
CA THR A 329 -24.78 6.53 -11.34
C THR A 329 -26.11 6.91 -10.73
N VAL A 330 -26.60 8.10 -11.05
CA VAL A 330 -27.95 8.57 -10.72
C VAL A 330 -28.88 8.20 -11.88
N LEU A 331 -29.85 7.33 -11.63
CA LEU A 331 -30.90 7.01 -12.59
C LEU A 331 -31.98 8.09 -12.57
N LEU A 332 -32.37 8.57 -13.74
CA LEU A 332 -33.47 9.52 -13.91
C LEU A 332 -34.70 8.75 -14.39
N ASN A 333 -35.82 8.87 -13.67
CA ASN A 333 -37.08 8.24 -14.05
C ASN A 333 -38.06 9.32 -14.55
N GLY A 334 -38.73 9.03 -15.65
CA GLY A 334 -39.87 9.85 -16.10
C GLY A 334 -41.15 9.49 -15.35
N GLU A 335 -42.10 10.42 -15.40
CA GLU A 335 -43.41 10.32 -14.75
C GLU A 335 -44.19 9.11 -15.29
N ASN A 336 -44.75 8.25 -14.43
CA ASN A 336 -45.55 7.07 -14.86
C ASN A 336 -44.88 6.14 -15.90
N GLN A 337 -43.55 5.98 -15.87
CA GLN A 337 -42.76 5.22 -16.88
C GLN A 337 -42.69 5.90 -18.26
N GLU A 338 -43.04 7.19 -18.36
CA GLU A 338 -42.81 7.98 -19.57
C GLU A 338 -41.32 8.23 -19.81
N PRO A 339 -40.91 8.41 -21.08
CA PRO A 339 -39.51 8.63 -21.43
C PRO A 339 -39.00 9.99 -20.94
N VAL A 340 -37.76 10.02 -20.44
CA VAL A 340 -37.06 11.24 -19.99
C VAL A 340 -36.82 12.15 -21.20
N ARG A 341 -37.17 13.43 -21.05
CA ARG A 341 -36.98 14.44 -22.10
C ARG A 341 -35.80 15.35 -21.78
N VAL A 342 -34.92 15.56 -22.75
CA VAL A 342 -33.78 16.47 -22.65
C VAL A 342 -33.86 17.51 -23.76
N ASP A 343 -33.97 18.76 -23.38
CA ASP A 343 -33.96 19.91 -24.29
C ASP A 343 -32.55 20.53 -24.29
N TYR A 344 -31.95 20.65 -25.48
CA TYR A 344 -30.60 21.21 -25.68
C TYR A 344 -30.70 22.62 -26.27
N TYR A 345 -29.98 23.56 -25.64
CA TYR A 345 -29.92 24.98 -26.01
C TYR A 345 -28.49 25.37 -26.35
N HIS A 346 -28.31 26.06 -27.49
CA HIS A 346 -26.98 26.42 -28.00
C HIS A 346 -26.33 27.53 -27.15
N GLN A 347 -27.10 28.51 -26.69
CA GLN A 347 -26.63 29.55 -25.76
C GLN A 347 -27.42 29.56 -24.45
N LYS A 348 -26.76 29.97 -23.35
CA LYS A 348 -27.33 30.03 -21.99
C LYS A 348 -28.65 30.84 -21.89
N ASN A 349 -28.80 31.85 -22.75
CA ASN A 349 -29.96 32.76 -22.79
C ASN A 349 -31.04 32.38 -23.82
N ASP A 350 -30.88 31.27 -24.54
CA ASP A 350 -31.88 30.85 -25.54
C ASP A 350 -33.20 30.43 -24.88
N THR A 351 -34.30 30.84 -25.48
CA THR A 351 -35.67 30.54 -25.01
C THR A 351 -36.30 29.34 -25.73
N GLN A 352 -35.79 28.95 -26.90
CA GLN A 352 -36.26 27.79 -27.66
C GLN A 352 -35.17 26.72 -27.78
N PRO A 353 -35.51 25.43 -27.57
CA PRO A 353 -34.54 24.35 -27.69
C PRO A 353 -34.21 24.09 -29.15
N GLU A 354 -32.92 23.96 -29.46
CA GLU A 354 -32.45 23.63 -30.80
C GLU A 354 -32.70 22.14 -31.11
N ARG A 355 -32.49 21.28 -30.11
CA ARG A 355 -32.69 19.82 -30.20
C ARG A 355 -33.48 19.33 -29.01
N ARG A 356 -34.37 18.37 -29.25
CA ARG A 356 -35.11 17.65 -28.21
C ARG A 356 -34.81 16.17 -28.30
N PHE A 357 -34.36 15.59 -27.21
CA PHE A 357 -34.10 14.17 -27.07
C PHE A 357 -35.14 13.56 -26.14
N VAL A 358 -35.71 12.42 -26.53
CA VAL A 358 -36.65 11.65 -25.73
C VAL A 358 -36.06 10.25 -25.58
N ALA A 359 -35.76 9.83 -24.36
CA ALA A 359 -35.05 8.60 -24.07
C ALA A 359 -35.84 7.72 -23.09
N GLN A 360 -35.94 6.41 -23.35
CA GLN A 360 -36.63 5.51 -22.43
C GLN A 360 -35.89 5.34 -21.10
N LYS A 361 -34.56 5.45 -21.12
CA LYS A 361 -33.73 5.41 -19.91
C LYS A 361 -32.67 6.50 -19.97
N ALA A 362 -32.53 7.25 -18.89
CA ALA A 362 -31.51 8.26 -18.72
C ALA A 362 -30.75 8.03 -17.41
N SER A 363 -29.43 8.17 -17.45
CA SER A 363 -28.57 8.02 -16.28
C SER A 363 -27.46 9.06 -16.27
N LEU A 364 -27.24 9.71 -15.14
CA LEU A 364 -26.13 10.63 -14.90
C LEU A 364 -25.02 9.88 -14.15
N PHE A 365 -23.87 9.73 -14.78
CA PHE A 365 -22.69 9.14 -14.15
C PHE A 365 -21.71 10.24 -13.74
N LEU A 366 -21.21 10.19 -12.51
CA LEU A 366 -20.18 11.12 -12.05
C LEU A 366 -18.78 10.61 -12.40
N ALA A 367 -18.23 11.14 -13.49
CA ALA A 367 -16.84 11.00 -13.87
C ALA A 367 -15.99 11.91 -12.97
N SER A 368 -15.64 11.42 -11.80
CA SER A 368 -14.89 12.18 -10.80
C SER A 368 -13.39 11.85 -10.87
N GLU A 369 -12.64 12.65 -11.61
CA GLU A 369 -11.25 12.95 -11.23
C GLU A 369 -11.29 14.15 -10.27
N PHE A 370 -10.57 14.06 -9.14
CA PHE A 370 -10.71 14.97 -7.99
C PHE A 370 -10.47 16.44 -8.33
N GLN A 371 -9.72 16.72 -9.41
CA GLN A 371 -9.36 18.09 -9.80
C GLN A 371 -10.46 18.82 -10.58
N ASN A 372 -11.37 18.11 -11.26
CA ASN A 372 -12.51 18.68 -11.99
C ASN A 372 -13.62 17.62 -12.13
N PRO A 373 -14.47 17.43 -11.12
CA PRO A 373 -15.54 16.44 -11.20
C PRO A 373 -16.59 16.89 -12.23
N ALA A 374 -16.91 16.01 -13.17
CA ALA A 374 -17.91 16.22 -14.20
C ALA A 374 -18.94 15.09 -14.21
N ALA A 375 -20.17 15.39 -14.62
CA ALA A 375 -21.18 14.38 -14.88
C ALA A 375 -21.24 14.04 -16.37
N ILE A 376 -21.59 12.80 -16.67
CA ILE A 376 -21.84 12.29 -18.01
C ILE A 376 -23.29 11.84 -18.05
N LEU A 377 -24.13 12.53 -18.82
CA LEU A 377 -25.50 12.12 -19.05
C LEU A 377 -25.52 11.08 -20.16
N THR A 378 -26.05 9.92 -19.87
CA THR A 378 -26.14 8.79 -20.78
C THR A 378 -27.60 8.52 -21.08
N LEU A 379 -28.00 8.68 -22.34
CA LEU A 379 -29.36 8.38 -22.79
C LEU A 379 -29.38 7.05 -23.56
N LYS A 380 -30.40 6.23 -23.35
CA LYS A 380 -30.62 4.98 -24.09
C LYS A 380 -31.97 5.01 -24.80
N GLU A 381 -32.00 4.41 -25.99
CA GLU A 381 -33.21 4.31 -26.83
C GLU A 381 -33.79 5.70 -27.13
N VAL A 382 -32.99 6.51 -27.84
CA VAL A 382 -33.21 7.96 -27.99
C VAL A 382 -33.90 8.29 -29.31
N ARG A 383 -34.95 9.10 -29.22
CA ARG A 383 -35.55 9.80 -30.36
C ARG A 383 -35.14 11.26 -30.31
N ALA A 384 -34.45 11.74 -31.34
CA ALA A 384 -34.01 13.12 -31.45
C ALA A 384 -34.91 13.88 -32.43
N THR A 385 -35.38 15.06 -32.03
CA THR A 385 -36.15 15.97 -32.89
C THR A 385 -35.34 17.24 -33.10
N TYR A 386 -35.09 17.59 -34.37
CA TYR A 386 -34.40 18.81 -34.78
C TYR A 386 -35.29 19.58 -35.75
N ARG A 387 -35.63 20.84 -35.43
CA ARG A 387 -36.41 21.73 -36.33
C ARG A 387 -37.64 21.05 -36.98
N ASN A 388 -38.46 20.36 -36.18
CA ASN A 388 -39.64 19.58 -36.59
C ASN A 388 -39.41 18.32 -37.46
N GLN A 389 -38.16 17.89 -37.64
CA GLN A 389 -37.85 16.58 -38.23
C GLN A 389 -37.40 15.62 -37.11
N SER A 390 -38.09 14.49 -36.99
CA SER A 390 -37.79 13.44 -36.02
C SER A 390 -36.87 12.41 -36.65
N TYR A 391 -35.72 12.18 -36.02
CA TYR A 391 -34.79 11.12 -36.37
C TYR A 391 -34.82 10.06 -35.27
N GLU A 392 -35.15 8.82 -35.64
CA GLU A 392 -35.07 7.68 -34.74
C GLU A 392 -33.64 7.12 -34.80
N ILE A 393 -32.87 7.38 -33.75
CA ILE A 393 -31.50 6.88 -33.63
C ILE A 393 -31.61 5.47 -33.02
N SER A 394 -31.96 4.50 -33.86
CA SER A 394 -32.08 3.09 -33.48
C SER A 394 -30.72 2.41 -33.43
N HIS A 395 -29.88 2.84 -32.50
CA HIS A 395 -28.88 2.07 -31.77
C HIS A 395 -27.92 3.04 -31.09
N GLN A 396 -27.47 2.62 -29.90
CA GLN A 396 -26.38 3.20 -29.11
C GLN A 396 -26.74 4.33 -28.15
N ILE A 397 -26.15 4.16 -26.98
CA ILE A 397 -26.05 5.11 -25.88
C ILE A 397 -25.60 6.47 -26.42
N TYR A 398 -26.34 7.54 -26.11
CA TYR A 398 -25.94 8.91 -26.45
C TYR A 398 -25.38 9.60 -25.20
N PRO A 399 -24.05 9.77 -25.08
CA PRO A 399 -23.42 10.45 -23.95
C PRO A 399 -23.34 11.97 -24.18
N PHE A 400 -23.70 12.75 -23.17
CA PHE A 400 -23.31 14.15 -23.03
C PHE A 400 -22.23 14.23 -21.94
N PRO A 401 -20.95 14.34 -22.32
CA PRO A 401 -19.84 14.47 -21.38
C PRO A 401 -19.74 15.89 -20.77
N ASP A 402 -18.89 16.06 -19.77
CA ASP A 402 -18.48 17.37 -19.22
C ASP A 402 -19.61 18.26 -18.69
N ILE A 403 -20.62 17.63 -18.07
CA ILE A 403 -21.67 18.37 -17.37
C ILE A 403 -21.11 18.92 -16.06
N SER A 404 -21.11 20.24 -15.93
CA SER A 404 -20.61 20.94 -14.74
C SER A 404 -21.53 20.70 -13.54
N LEU A 405 -20.90 20.52 -12.36
CA LEU A 405 -21.61 20.36 -11.10
C LEU A 405 -21.93 21.72 -10.48
N PRO A 406 -23.08 21.85 -9.79
CA PRO A 406 -23.41 23.06 -9.04
C PRO A 406 -22.38 23.34 -7.94
N GLU A 407 -22.02 24.62 -7.74
CA GLU A 407 -21.07 25.05 -6.68
C GLU A 407 -21.48 24.55 -5.29
N GLU A 408 -22.79 24.52 -4.98
CA GLU A 408 -23.34 24.01 -3.72
C GLU A 408 -22.95 22.54 -3.44
N VAL A 409 -22.86 21.71 -4.48
CA VAL A 409 -22.48 20.29 -4.36
C VAL A 409 -20.97 20.15 -4.19
N LEU A 410 -20.19 20.99 -4.87
CA LEU A 410 -18.72 21.01 -4.81
C LEU A 410 -18.23 21.45 -3.42
N ASP A 411 -18.77 22.54 -2.89
CA ASP A 411 -18.41 23.08 -1.57
C ASP A 411 -18.78 22.13 -0.42
N ALA A 412 -19.88 21.39 -0.58
CA ALA A 412 -20.35 20.47 0.43
C ALA A 412 -19.55 19.16 0.48
N SER A 413 -18.90 18.75 -0.63
CA SER A 413 -18.09 17.53 -0.67
C SER A 413 -16.71 17.70 -0.06
N GLY A 414 -16.12 18.90 -0.12
CA GLY A 414 -14.76 19.17 0.36
C GLY A 414 -14.61 19.32 1.87
N ARG A 415 -15.71 19.32 2.64
CA ARG A 415 -15.69 19.63 4.09
C ARG A 415 -15.47 18.44 5.02
N LEU A 416 -15.67 17.20 4.55
CA LEU A 416 -15.64 16.04 5.44
C LEU A 416 -14.19 15.71 5.84
N THR A 417 -13.87 15.83 7.13
CA THR A 417 -12.54 15.51 7.64
C THR A 417 -12.44 14.04 8.08
N LEU A 418 -11.21 13.49 8.12
CA LEU A 418 -11.00 12.12 8.62
C LEU A 418 -11.48 11.96 10.07
N GLN A 419 -11.34 12.99 10.90
CA GLN A 419 -11.77 12.96 12.30
C GLN A 419 -13.28 12.79 12.43
N GLU A 420 -14.06 13.51 11.63
CA GLU A 420 -15.52 13.38 11.55
C GLU A 420 -15.94 11.98 11.06
N ILE A 421 -15.21 11.41 10.09
CA ILE A 421 -15.48 10.04 9.61
C ILE A 421 -15.21 9.01 10.72
N LEU A 422 -14.16 9.22 11.52
CA LEU A 422 -13.76 8.30 12.59
C LEU A 422 -14.66 8.38 13.82
N ASP A 423 -15.33 9.52 14.06
CA ASP A 423 -16.30 9.62 15.14
C ASP A 423 -17.56 8.80 14.81
N GLU A 424 -17.85 7.79 15.64
CA GLU A 424 -19.04 6.95 15.48
C GLU A 424 -20.33 7.68 15.88
N LYS A 425 -20.22 8.80 16.61
CA LYS A 425 -21.37 9.54 17.16
C LYS A 425 -21.88 10.63 16.25
N GLU A 426 -21.07 11.14 15.32
CA GLU A 426 -21.50 12.17 14.38
C GLU A 426 -22.12 11.52 13.13
N PRO A 427 -23.37 11.86 12.77
CA PRO A 427 -23.96 11.38 11.53
C PRO A 427 -23.23 12.01 10.34
N ILE A 428 -23.01 11.20 9.29
CA ILE A 428 -22.48 11.70 8.01
C ILE A 428 -23.41 12.83 7.53
N PRO A 429 -22.88 14.02 7.18
CA PRO A 429 -23.68 15.19 6.83
C PRO A 429 -24.35 15.02 5.47
N LEU A 430 -25.49 14.32 5.48
CA LEU A 430 -26.49 14.20 4.43
C LEU A 430 -27.74 14.96 4.86
N TYR A 431 -28.42 15.63 3.93
CA TYR A 431 -29.48 16.57 4.30
C TYR A 431 -30.79 15.85 4.66
N GLN A 432 -31.18 14.82 3.89
CA GLN A 432 -32.47 14.14 4.08
C GLN A 432 -32.43 12.62 3.83
N ALA A 433 -31.45 12.10 3.08
CA ALA A 433 -31.35 10.67 2.79
C ALA A 433 -30.47 9.91 3.81
N GLU A 434 -30.86 8.67 4.13
CA GLU A 434 -29.95 7.74 4.80
C GLU A 434 -28.77 7.41 3.87
N PRO A 435 -27.53 7.34 4.39
CA PRO A 435 -26.36 7.03 3.59
C PRO A 435 -26.51 5.66 2.93
N THR A 436 -26.12 5.55 1.65
CA THR A 436 -26.24 4.29 0.91
C THR A 436 -25.46 3.19 1.62
N ALA A 437 -25.94 1.94 1.56
CA ALA A 437 -25.25 0.78 2.11
C ALA A 437 -23.78 0.66 1.64
N TYR A 438 -23.47 1.18 0.44
CA TYR A 438 -22.11 1.25 -0.08
C TYR A 438 -21.24 2.31 0.62
N LEU A 439 -21.76 3.53 0.85
CA LEU A 439 -21.06 4.56 1.61
C LEU A 439 -20.83 4.12 3.06
N GLN A 440 -21.83 3.50 3.69
CA GLN A 440 -21.68 2.91 5.03
C GLN A 440 -20.58 1.84 5.05
N LYS A 441 -20.51 0.98 4.02
CA LYS A 441 -19.46 -0.02 3.87
C LYS A 441 -18.07 0.62 3.71
N LEU A 442 -17.94 1.70 2.92
CA LEU A 442 -16.68 2.42 2.75
C LEU A 442 -16.23 3.09 4.05
N VAL A 443 -17.14 3.75 4.76
CA VAL A 443 -16.85 4.37 6.07
C VAL A 443 -16.45 3.31 7.10
N ALA A 444 -17.16 2.18 7.16
CA ALA A 444 -16.78 1.07 8.03
C ALA A 444 -15.42 0.47 7.65
N ALA A 445 -15.08 0.40 6.36
CA ALA A 445 -13.78 -0.04 5.88
C ALA A 445 -12.68 0.92 6.32
N VAL A 446 -12.82 2.24 6.10
CA VAL A 446 -11.82 3.22 6.55
C VAL A 446 -11.62 3.22 8.05
N ARG A 447 -12.70 3.12 8.84
CA ARG A 447 -12.60 3.00 10.30
C ARG A 447 -11.80 1.76 10.70
N ARG A 448 -12.04 0.64 10.02
CA ARG A 448 -11.29 -0.60 10.24
C ARG A 448 -9.82 -0.46 9.85
N ASP A 449 -9.55 0.06 8.65
CA ASP A 449 -8.20 0.26 8.12
C ASP A 449 -7.39 1.20 9.02
N CYS A 450 -7.99 2.27 9.55
CA CYS A 450 -7.34 3.16 10.51
C CYS A 450 -7.01 2.46 11.84
N ARG A 451 -7.88 1.57 12.34
CA ARG A 451 -7.60 0.76 13.54
C ARG A 451 -6.48 -0.26 13.28
N GLU A 452 -6.52 -0.94 12.14
CA GLU A 452 -5.47 -1.87 11.70
C GLU A 452 -4.13 -1.14 11.52
N LEU A 453 -4.13 0.07 10.96
CA LEU A 453 -2.94 0.91 10.81
C LEU A 453 -2.32 1.27 12.17
N GLN A 454 -3.15 1.65 13.16
CA GLN A 454 -2.67 1.92 14.52
C GLN A 454 -2.05 0.68 15.17
N ALA A 455 -2.68 -0.48 14.98
CA ALA A 455 -2.18 -1.76 15.44
C ALA A 455 -0.84 -2.11 14.81
N GLU A 456 -0.71 -1.95 13.49
CA GLU A 456 0.51 -2.20 12.72
C GLU A 456 1.66 -1.28 13.16
N ILE A 457 1.41 0.03 13.33
CA ILE A 457 2.41 0.99 13.85
C ILE A 457 2.89 0.58 15.25
N ARG A 458 1.96 0.16 16.13
CA ARG A 458 2.31 -0.28 17.49
C ARG A 458 3.12 -1.58 17.45
N ALA A 459 2.69 -2.57 16.68
CA ALA A 459 3.34 -3.85 16.52
C ALA A 459 4.77 -3.68 15.98
N GLU A 460 4.95 -2.87 14.93
CA GLU A 460 6.23 -2.60 14.30
C GLU A 460 7.21 -1.94 15.28
N LYS A 461 6.77 -0.97 16.08
CA LYS A 461 7.58 -0.35 17.14
C LYS A 461 8.07 -1.39 18.16
N HIS A 462 7.18 -2.25 18.65
CA HIS A 462 7.56 -3.29 19.61
C HIS A 462 8.45 -4.36 18.99
N CYS A 463 8.24 -4.72 17.72
CA CYS A 463 9.05 -5.68 17.00
C CYS A 463 10.49 -5.20 16.85
N ARG A 464 10.72 -3.97 16.38
CA ARG A 464 12.05 -3.37 16.27
C ARG A 464 12.77 -3.35 17.63
N LEU A 465 12.06 -2.99 18.69
CA LEU A 465 12.60 -3.01 20.06
C LEU A 465 12.95 -4.43 20.53
N ALA A 466 12.08 -5.40 20.29
CA ALA A 466 12.28 -6.79 20.67
C ALA A 466 13.48 -7.41 19.96
N PHE A 467 13.68 -7.14 18.65
CA PHE A 467 14.89 -7.56 17.95
C PHE A 467 16.16 -7.01 18.62
N GLY A 468 16.20 -5.72 18.96
CA GLY A 468 17.32 -5.12 19.68
C GLY A 468 17.57 -5.73 21.07
N VAL A 469 16.51 -5.97 21.85
CA VAL A 469 16.61 -6.58 23.20
C VAL A 469 17.00 -8.06 23.12
N SER A 470 16.53 -8.79 22.09
CA SER A 470 16.82 -10.20 21.89
C SER A 470 18.33 -10.46 21.76
N CYS A 471 19.11 -9.52 21.21
CA CYS A 471 20.57 -9.62 21.11
C CYS A 471 21.22 -9.90 22.47
N VAL A 472 20.74 -9.26 23.53
CA VAL A 472 21.25 -9.47 24.89
C VAL A 472 20.91 -10.87 25.39
N ALA A 473 19.66 -11.29 25.23
CA ALA A 473 19.19 -12.61 25.66
C ALA A 473 19.93 -13.74 24.91
N LEU A 474 20.13 -13.59 23.61
CA LEU A 474 20.81 -14.59 22.77
C LEU A 474 22.32 -14.63 23.04
N VAL A 475 23.00 -13.50 23.17
CA VAL A 475 24.43 -13.51 23.50
C VAL A 475 24.67 -14.17 24.86
N LEU A 476 23.85 -13.86 25.87
CA LEU A 476 23.93 -14.51 27.18
C LEU A 476 23.70 -16.02 27.09
N LEU A 477 22.75 -16.47 26.26
CA LEU A 477 22.52 -17.89 25.99
C LEU A 477 23.75 -18.54 25.35
N GLY A 478 24.37 -17.87 24.38
CA GLY A 478 25.59 -18.32 23.73
C GLY A 478 26.76 -18.46 24.70
N VAL A 479 26.97 -17.47 25.57
CA VAL A 479 27.98 -17.56 26.64
C VAL A 479 27.70 -18.75 27.55
N ALA A 480 26.46 -18.87 28.04
CA ALA A 480 26.08 -19.92 28.98
C ALA A 480 26.28 -21.33 28.38
N LEU A 481 25.81 -21.56 27.16
CA LEU A 481 25.95 -22.84 26.46
C LEU A 481 27.40 -23.12 26.04
N GLY A 482 28.16 -22.10 25.62
CA GLY A 482 29.59 -22.24 25.33
C GLY A 482 30.37 -22.74 26.55
N ILE A 483 30.11 -22.19 27.74
CA ILE A 483 30.80 -22.62 28.97
C ILE A 483 30.43 -24.06 29.36
N VAL A 484 29.16 -24.46 29.15
CA VAL A 484 28.67 -25.80 29.50
C VAL A 484 29.22 -26.87 28.55
N PHE A 485 29.24 -26.61 27.25
CA PHE A 485 29.67 -27.55 26.22
C PHE A 485 31.12 -27.28 25.79
N ARG A 486 32.09 -27.85 26.53
CA ARG A 486 33.54 -27.75 26.27
C ARG A 486 33.96 -28.36 24.90
N SER A 487 35.13 -27.98 24.37
CA SER A 487 35.68 -28.11 22.98
C SER A 487 35.26 -29.27 22.10
N GLY A 488 35.13 -30.50 22.61
CA GLY A 488 34.88 -31.68 21.78
C GLY A 488 33.56 -31.63 21.00
N HIS A 489 32.67 -30.70 21.37
CA HIS A 489 31.29 -30.66 20.94
C HIS A 489 30.83 -29.25 20.51
N LEU A 490 31.73 -28.37 20.05
CA LEU A 490 31.41 -26.99 19.65
C LEU A 490 30.27 -26.90 18.61
N LEU A 491 30.27 -27.81 17.62
CA LEU A 491 29.20 -27.85 16.61
C LEU A 491 27.85 -28.20 17.25
N THR A 492 27.84 -29.06 18.26
CA THR A 492 26.62 -29.41 19.00
C THR A 492 26.18 -28.28 19.92
N ALA A 493 27.11 -27.54 20.54
CA ALA A 493 26.80 -26.39 21.37
C ALA A 493 26.09 -25.30 20.55
N PHE A 494 26.57 -25.05 19.33
CA PHE A 494 25.93 -24.17 18.37
C PHE A 494 24.57 -24.70 17.89
N GLY A 495 24.48 -25.99 17.54
CA GLY A 495 23.21 -26.61 17.15
C GLY A 495 22.14 -26.54 18.26
N VAL A 496 22.53 -26.75 19.52
CA VAL A 496 21.65 -26.65 20.69
C VAL A 496 21.26 -25.19 20.95
N SER A 497 22.17 -24.23 20.79
CA SER A 497 21.86 -22.81 20.99
C SER A 497 20.97 -22.23 19.87
N PHE A 498 21.01 -22.82 18.68
CA PHE A 498 20.16 -22.43 17.56
C PHE A 498 18.67 -22.68 17.84
N VAL A 499 18.30 -23.73 18.56
CA VAL A 499 16.87 -24.07 18.78
C VAL A 499 16.13 -22.99 19.59
N PRO A 500 16.58 -22.57 20.79
CA PRO A 500 15.93 -21.48 21.52
C PRO A 500 16.03 -20.14 20.78
N ALA A 501 17.11 -19.92 20.02
CA ALA A 501 17.27 -18.71 19.23
C ALA A 501 16.27 -18.61 18.08
N ALA A 502 16.13 -19.69 17.31
CA ALA A 502 15.14 -19.79 16.25
C ALA A 502 13.72 -19.67 16.82
N LEU A 503 13.43 -20.32 17.95
CA LEU A 503 12.14 -20.18 18.63
C LEU A 503 11.86 -18.72 19.02
N CYS A 504 12.84 -18.03 19.60
CA CYS A 504 12.72 -16.62 19.97
C CYS A 504 12.43 -15.72 18.75
N LEU A 505 13.17 -15.89 17.65
CA LEU A 505 12.95 -15.14 16.42
C LEU A 505 11.58 -15.45 15.81
N ILE A 506 11.18 -16.73 15.79
CA ILE A 506 9.85 -17.15 15.32
C ILE A 506 8.76 -16.49 16.17
N THR A 507 8.88 -16.48 17.49
CA THR A 507 7.88 -15.82 18.37
C THR A 507 7.81 -14.32 18.14
N ILE A 508 8.93 -13.66 17.82
CA ILE A 508 8.93 -12.23 17.49
C ILE A 508 8.16 -11.97 16.19
N VAL A 509 8.49 -12.70 15.12
CA VAL A 509 7.87 -12.53 13.79
C VAL A 509 6.40 -12.94 13.81
N THR A 510 6.06 -14.07 14.46
CA THR A 510 4.67 -14.52 14.57
C THR A 510 3.84 -13.63 15.47
N GLY A 511 4.41 -13.13 16.58
CA GLY A 511 3.74 -12.15 17.44
C GLY A 511 3.48 -10.83 16.74
N GLN A 512 4.40 -10.37 15.88
CA GLN A 512 4.17 -9.24 14.98
C GLN A 512 2.99 -9.53 14.04
N HIS A 513 2.99 -10.67 13.34
CA HIS A 513 1.93 -10.99 12.39
C HIS A 513 0.54 -11.09 13.05
N ILE A 514 0.46 -11.67 14.26
CA ILE A 514 -0.77 -11.73 15.05
C ILE A 514 -1.23 -10.31 15.44
N ALA A 515 -0.30 -9.42 15.76
CA ALA A 515 -0.60 -8.05 16.14
C ALA A 515 -1.03 -7.18 14.96
N GLU A 516 -0.54 -7.46 13.74
CA GLU A 516 -0.90 -6.80 12.48
C GLU A 516 -2.30 -7.20 11.99
N GLN A 517 -2.73 -8.45 12.23
CA GLN A 517 -3.94 -8.98 11.58
C GLN A 517 -5.26 -8.40 12.11
N ASN A 518 -5.35 -8.04 13.39
CA ASN A 518 -6.56 -7.47 14.01
C ASN A 518 -6.22 -6.58 15.20
N ASP A 519 -6.85 -5.40 15.30
CA ASP A 519 -6.70 -4.46 16.41
C ASP A 519 -7.03 -5.08 17.79
N VAL A 520 -8.05 -5.94 17.84
CA VAL A 520 -8.44 -6.64 19.09
C VAL A 520 -7.31 -7.53 19.63
N ASN A 521 -6.51 -8.13 18.74
CA ASN A 521 -5.46 -9.07 19.09
C ASN A 521 -4.09 -8.40 19.26
N THR A 522 -3.97 -7.10 19.01
CA THR A 522 -2.68 -6.38 19.05
C THR A 522 -1.96 -6.56 20.37
N ASN A 523 -2.68 -6.42 21.50
CA ASN A 523 -2.08 -6.59 22.81
C ASN A 523 -1.62 -8.03 23.06
N SER A 524 -2.41 -9.03 22.63
CA SER A 524 -2.02 -10.44 22.75
C SER A 524 -0.83 -10.80 21.85
N GLY A 525 -0.74 -10.24 20.64
CA GLY A 525 0.39 -10.43 19.74
C GLY A 525 1.67 -9.81 20.29
N ILE A 526 1.58 -8.59 20.85
CA ILE A 526 2.71 -7.94 21.54
C ILE A 526 3.17 -8.78 22.74
N LEU A 527 2.24 -9.28 23.57
CA LEU A 527 2.59 -10.15 24.70
C LEU A 527 3.29 -11.44 24.22
N PHE A 528 2.79 -12.06 23.16
CA PHE A 528 3.39 -13.26 22.57
C PHE A 528 4.81 -12.99 22.05
N LEU A 529 5.01 -11.85 21.38
CA LEU A 529 6.30 -11.38 20.90
C LEU A 529 7.34 -11.24 22.03
N TRP A 530 6.96 -10.63 23.16
CA TRP A 530 7.85 -10.50 24.32
C TRP A 530 8.05 -11.81 25.09
N SER A 531 7.10 -12.75 25.01
CA SER A 531 7.18 -14.04 25.70
C SER A 531 8.38 -14.88 25.26
N GLY A 532 8.78 -14.81 23.99
CA GLY A 532 9.97 -15.50 23.48
C GLY A 532 11.26 -15.03 24.13
N ILE A 533 11.43 -13.70 24.24
CA ILE A 533 12.59 -13.10 24.92
C ILE A 533 12.58 -13.48 26.40
N LEU A 534 11.42 -13.41 27.05
CA LEU A 534 11.27 -13.81 28.45
C LEU A 534 11.65 -15.28 28.66
N ALA A 535 11.22 -16.19 27.78
CA ALA A 535 11.55 -17.61 27.85
C ALA A 535 13.06 -17.85 27.75
N VAL A 536 13.75 -17.20 26.81
CA VAL A 536 15.22 -17.28 26.69
C VAL A 536 15.90 -16.73 27.95
N MET A 537 15.39 -15.62 28.51
CA MET A 537 15.93 -15.05 29.74
C MET A 537 15.74 -15.97 30.96
N VAL A 538 14.61 -16.69 31.05
CA VAL A 538 14.39 -17.71 32.10
C VAL A 538 15.37 -18.88 31.95
N VAL A 539 15.59 -19.35 30.71
CA VAL A 539 16.60 -20.39 30.42
C VAL A 539 17.99 -19.92 30.83
N ASN A 540 18.37 -18.68 30.48
CA ASN A 540 19.63 -18.08 30.91
C ASN A 540 19.75 -18.07 32.43
N ALA A 541 18.74 -17.58 33.15
CA ALA A 541 18.76 -17.53 34.62
C ALA A 541 18.97 -18.92 35.24
N PHE A 542 18.34 -19.95 34.69
CA PHE A 542 18.52 -21.33 35.13
C PHE A 542 19.96 -21.84 34.91
N ILE A 543 20.52 -21.63 33.71
CA ILE A 543 21.88 -22.09 33.38
C ILE A 543 22.93 -21.33 34.21
N TYR A 544 22.83 -20.00 34.31
CA TYR A 544 23.75 -19.20 35.12
C TYR A 544 23.69 -19.57 36.61
N ARG A 545 22.50 -19.86 37.15
CA ARG A 545 22.37 -20.35 38.54
C ARG A 545 23.10 -21.68 38.75
N ARG A 546 23.10 -22.55 37.75
CA ARG A 546 23.85 -23.82 37.79
C ARG A 546 25.37 -23.59 37.69
N LEU A 547 25.81 -22.69 36.81
CA LEU A 547 27.22 -22.34 36.61
C LEU A 547 27.87 -21.61 37.79
N LEU A 548 27.07 -20.90 38.60
CA LEU A 548 27.53 -20.25 39.83
C LEU A 548 27.66 -21.21 41.03
N LYS A 549 26.97 -22.35 41.00
CA LYS A 549 27.10 -23.39 42.03
C LYS A 549 28.31 -24.31 41.82
N GLN A 550 28.92 -24.25 40.64
CA GLN A 550 30.14 -24.98 40.25
C GLN A 550 31.36 -24.08 40.36
#